data_AF-A0A9E1XCT2-F1
#
_entry.id   AF-A0A9E1XCT2-F1
#
_cell.length_a   1.000
_cell.length_b   1.000
_cell.length_c   1.000
_cell.angle_alpha   90.00
_cell.angle_beta   90.00
_cell.angle_gamma   90.00
#
_symmetry.space_group_name_H-M   'P 1'
#
loop_
_entity.id
_entity.type
_entity.pdbx_description
1 polymer ?
#
loop_
_entity_poly.entity_id
_entity_poly.type
_entity_poly.pdbx_seq_one_letter_code
_entity_poly.pdbx_strand_id
1 'polypeptide(L)' 'WLWLAVDSIFGKVLGFVCGRRTIKTGRVLWQQIKHLPTMGYGTDLLKDYENFIPHAKH' A
#
# COMPACT_ATOMS: atom_id res chain seq x y z
N TRP A 1 -14.19 -3.87 -3.38
CA TRP A 1 -12.77 -4.11 -3.70
C TRP A 1 -11.98 -4.21 -2.41
N LEU A 2 -10.98 -5.08 -2.40
CA LEU A 2 -10.09 -5.31 -1.26
C LEU A 2 -8.72 -4.71 -1.60
N TRP A 3 -8.20 -3.84 -0.74
CA TRP A 3 -6.82 -3.40 -0.76
C TRP A 3 -6.07 -4.19 0.30
N LEU A 4 -4.93 -4.78 -0.07
CA LEU A 4 -4.15 -5.65 0.80
C LEU A 4 -2.68 -5.25 0.75
N ALA A 5 -2.08 -5.07 1.92
CA ALA A 5 -0.64 -4.95 2.07
C ALA A 5 -0.09 -6.26 2.58
N VAL A 6 0.89 -6.82 1.89
CA VAL A 6 1.47 -8.13 2.20
C VAL A 6 2.98 -7.97 2.32
N ASP A 7 3.55 -8.61 3.33
CA ASP A 7 4.99 -8.82 3.44
C ASP A 7 5.43 -9.79 2.34
N SER A 8 6.31 -9.34 1.45
CA SER A 8 6.74 -10.12 0.29
C SER A 8 7.65 -11.31 0.63
N ILE A 9 8.25 -11.33 1.82
CA ILE A 9 9.17 -12.39 2.26
C ILE A 9 8.39 -13.52 2.94
N PHE A 10 7.51 -13.16 3.87
CA PHE A 10 6.80 -14.11 4.73
C PHE A 10 5.33 -14.33 4.33
N GLY A 11 4.82 -13.57 3.36
CA GLY A 11 3.42 -13.67 2.90
C GLY A 11 2.41 -13.19 3.93
N LYS A 12 2.85 -12.45 4.96
CA LYS A 12 2.00 -12.00 6.06
C LYS A 12 1.18 -10.78 5.65
N VAL A 13 -0.11 -10.77 5.98
CA VAL A 13 -0.95 -9.58 5.83
C VAL A 13 -0.54 -8.52 6.85
N LEU A 14 -0.12 -7.35 6.36
CA LEU A 14 0.28 -6.20 7.16
C LEU A 14 -0.88 -5.24 7.42
N GLY A 15 -1.87 -5.22 6.53
CA GLY A 15 -3.05 -4.39 6.65
C GLY A 15 -3.99 -4.58 5.46
N PHE A 16 -5.27 -4.24 5.66
CA PHE A 16 -6.25 -4.28 4.59
C PHE A 16 -7.32 -3.21 4.77
N VAL A 17 -7.88 -2.77 3.65
CA VAL A 17 -9.05 -1.88 3.63
C VAL A 17 -10.03 -2.35 2.57
N CYS A 18 -11.29 -2.51 2.98
CA CYS A 18 -12.39 -2.80 2.06
C CYS A 18 -13.04 -1.50 1.59
N GLY A 19 -13.33 -1.39 0.29
CA GLY A 19 -14.04 -0.24 -0.25
C GLY A 19 -14.06 -0.18 -1.78
N ARG A 20 -14.30 1.02 -2.31
CA ARG A 20 -14.13 1.29 -3.75
C ARG A 20 -12.64 1.29 -4.11
N ARG A 21 -12.29 0.83 -5.32
CA ARG A 21 -10.91 0.92 -5.85
C ARG A 21 -10.62 2.37 -6.25
N THR A 22 -10.28 3.20 -5.26
CA THR A 22 -9.98 4.63 -5.44
C THR A 22 -8.76 5.01 -4.61
N ILE A 23 -8.07 6.08 -5.03
CA ILE A 23 -6.93 6.67 -4.30
C ILE A 23 -7.31 6.98 -2.84
N LYS A 24 -8.55 7.41 -2.59
CA LYS A 24 -9.05 7.68 -1.22
C LYS A 24 -8.97 6.45 -0.33
N THR A 25 -9.43 5.30 -0.82
CA THR A 25 -9.39 4.03 -0.07
C THR A 25 -7.95 3.55 0.09
N GLY A 26 -7.13 3.64 -0.96
CA GLY A 26 -5.71 3.26 -0.91
C GLY A 26 -4.89 4.10 0.08
N ARG A 27 -5.20 5.39 0.21
CA ARG A 27 -4.56 6.28 1.19
C ARG A 27 -4.84 5.86 2.63
N VAL A 28 -6.01 5.29 2.93
CA VAL A 28 -6.32 4.76 4.27
C VAL A 28 -5.38 3.60 4.60
N LEU A 29 -5.21 2.66 3.66
CA LEU A 29 -4.26 1.56 3.84
C LEU A 29 -2.83 2.09 4.01
N TRP A 30 -2.43 3.08 3.21
CA TRP A 30 -1.10 3.70 3.33
C TRP A 30 -0.84 4.27 4.72
N GLN A 31 -1.80 4.99 5.32
CA GLN A 31 -1.62 5.53 6.68
C GLN A 31 -1.38 4.42 7.72
N GLN A 32 -1.95 3.24 7.51
CA GLN A 32 -1.76 2.09 8.41
C GLN A 32 -0.36 1.46 8.26
N ILE A 33 0.27 1.51 7.09
CA ILE A 33 1.51 0.74 6.83
C ILE A 33 2.76 1.61 6.62
N LYS A 34 2.62 2.93 6.41
CA LYS A 34 3.74 3.83 6.03
C LYS A 34 4.89 3.93 7.03
N HIS A 35 4.63 3.52 8.27
CA HIS A 35 5.56 3.59 9.40
C HIS A 35 6.29 2.26 9.64
N LEU A 36 5.90 1.19 8.94
CA LEU A 36 6.57 -0.09 9.05
C LEU A 36 7.97 0.00 8.44
N PRO A 37 8.99 -0.60 9.08
CA PRO A 37 10.32 -0.70 8.51
C PRO A 37 10.26 -1.64 7.29
N THR A 38 10.45 -1.09 6.10
CA THR A 38 10.52 -1.84 4.85
C THR A 38 11.59 -1.24 3.92
N MET A 39 12.15 -2.06 3.03
CA MET A 39 13.08 -1.61 2.00
C MET A 39 12.37 -0.87 0.85
N GLY A 40 11.09 -1.13 0.62
CA GLY A 40 10.30 -0.52 -0.45
C GLY A 40 8.87 -1.07 -0.51
N TYR A 41 8.07 -0.59 -1.45
CA TYR A 41 6.69 -1.00 -1.68
C TYR A 41 6.47 -1.32 -3.16
N GLY A 42 6.22 -2.60 -3.45
CA GLY A 42 5.75 -3.01 -4.77
C GLY A 42 4.26 -2.70 -4.95
N THR A 43 3.88 -2.13 -6.08
CA THR A 43 2.48 -1.86 -6.42
C THR A 43 2.15 -2.25 -7.85
N ASP A 44 0.91 -2.70 -8.08
CA ASP A 44 0.39 -3.08 -9.40
C ASP A 44 0.06 -1.87 -10.29
N LEU A 45 -0.02 -0.67 -9.71
CA LEU A 45 -0.45 0.57 -10.36
C LEU A 45 0.40 1.78 -9.92
N LEU A 46 1.69 1.73 -10.25
CA LEU A 46 2.70 2.72 -9.84
C LEU A 46 2.25 4.18 -10.07
N LYS A 47 1.77 4.51 -11.28
CA LYS A 47 1.38 5.88 -11.67
C LYS A 47 0.26 6.48 -10.80
N ASP A 48 -0.70 5.69 -10.37
CA ASP A 48 -1.82 6.20 -9.58
C ASP A 48 -1.45 6.36 -8.10
N TYR A 49 -0.46 5.60 -7.63
CA TYR A 49 -0.11 5.51 -6.21
C TYR A 49 1.07 6.40 -5.81
N GLU A 50 1.83 6.94 -6.78
CA GLU A 50 2.74 8.09 -6.56
C GLU A 50 2.05 9.29 -5.88
N ASN A 51 0.73 9.39 -6.00
CA ASN A 51 -0.08 10.41 -5.32
C ASN A 51 -0.04 10.34 -3.78
N PHE A 52 0.42 9.23 -3.19
CA PHE A 52 0.49 9.08 -1.73
C PHE A 52 1.63 8.19 -1.22
N ILE A 53 2.24 7.35 -2.06
CA ILE A 53 3.47 6.63 -1.77
C ILE A 53 4.63 7.42 -2.39
N PRO A 54 5.56 7.96 -1.59
CA PRO A 54 6.70 8.71 -2.11
C PRO A 54 7.54 7.87 -3.08
N HIS A 55 8.06 8.49 -4.14
CA HIS A 55 8.86 7.78 -5.15
C HIS A 55 10.10 7.07 -4.57
N ALA A 56 10.71 7.65 -3.53
CA ALA A 56 11.86 7.03 -2.83
C ALA A 56 11.50 5.76 -2.04
N LYS A 57 10.21 5.41 -1.96
CA LYS A 57 9.71 4.23 -1.23
C LYS A 57 9.11 3.17 -2.17
N HIS A 58 9.02 3.41 -3.48
CA HIS A 58 8.71 2.34 -4.44
C HIS A 58 9.94 1.46 -4.63
#